data_AF-A0A0M2K4T3-F1
#
_entry.id   AF-A0A0M2K4T3-F1
#
_cell.length_a   1.000
_cell.length_b   1.000
_cell.length_c   1.000
_cell.angle_alpha   90.00
_cell.angle_beta   90.00
_cell.angle_gamma   90.00
#
_symmetry.space_group_name_H-M   'P 1'
#
loop_
_entity.id
_entity.type
_entity.pdbx_description
1 polymer ?
#
loop_
_entity_poly.entity_id
_entity_poly.type
_entity_poly.pdbx_seq_one_letter_code
_entity_poly.pdbx_strand_id
1 'polypeptide(L)' 'MVAVASESEHLRAESWVFHYMRGNVRAAVQIELDGPPLRPSAVMSAVIGLLADQGLVLTSSPTQPNKAGKKG' A
#
# COMPACT_ATOMS: atom_id res chain seq x y z
N MET A 1 11.39 -15.91 -10.32
CA MET A 1 11.91 -14.53 -10.39
C MET A 1 10.79 -13.60 -9.97
N VAL A 2 10.93 -12.84 -8.89
CA VAL A 2 9.97 -11.79 -8.54
C VAL A 2 10.23 -10.63 -9.48
N ALA A 3 9.28 -10.31 -10.37
CA ALA A 3 9.43 -9.17 -11.26
C ALA A 3 9.52 -7.89 -10.41
N VAL A 4 10.64 -7.17 -10.49
CA VAL A 4 10.83 -5.88 -9.82
C VAL A 4 9.92 -4.85 -10.52
N ALA A 5 9.35 -3.90 -9.78
CA ALA A 5 8.62 -2.79 -10.37
C ALA A 5 9.55 -1.94 -11.21
N SER A 6 9.14 -1.61 -12.43
CA SER A 6 9.83 -0.56 -13.16
C SER A 6 9.75 0.72 -12.34
N GLU A 7 10.77 1.57 -12.42
CA GLU A 7 10.80 2.85 -11.72
C GLU A 7 9.53 3.68 -12.01
N SER A 8 9.04 3.62 -13.26
CA SER A 8 7.76 4.22 -13.67
C SER A 8 6.53 3.65 -12.98
N GLU A 9 6.48 2.34 -12.70
CA GLU A 9 5.39 1.71 -11.96
C GLU A 9 5.43 2.13 -10.49
N HIS A 10 6.64 2.25 -9.92
CA HIS A 10 6.82 2.68 -8.54
C HIS A 10 6.34 4.12 -8.32
N LEU A 11 6.76 5.06 -9.16
CA LEU A 11 6.33 6.47 -9.10
C LEU A 11 4.81 6.63 -9.31
N ARG A 12 4.22 5.84 -10.20
CA ARG A 12 2.76 5.79 -10.36
C ARG A 12 2.08 5.26 -9.10
N ALA A 13 2.62 4.21 -8.48
CA ALA A 13 2.08 3.66 -7.24
C ALA A 13 2.16 4.67 -6.08
N GLU A 14 3.26 5.41 -5.95
CA GLU A 14 3.39 6.49 -4.95
C GLU A 14 2.34 7.58 -5.14
N SER A 15 2.20 8.07 -6.37
CA SER A 15 1.18 9.08 -6.72
C SER A 15 -0.23 8.57 -6.44
N TRP A 16 -0.51 7.31 -6.78
CA TRP A 16 -1.80 6.67 -6.52
C TRP A 16 -2.09 6.61 -5.02
N VAL A 17 -1.15 6.08 -4.22
CA VAL A 17 -1.30 5.96 -2.76
C VAL A 17 -1.50 7.33 -2.13
N PHE A 18 -0.73 8.33 -2.55
CA PHE A 18 -0.84 9.70 -2.06
C PHE A 18 -2.25 10.27 -2.29
N HIS A 19 -2.80 10.15 -3.49
CA HIS A 19 -4.14 10.65 -3.80
C HIS A 19 -5.24 9.85 -3.11
N TYR A 20 -5.10 8.52 -3.07
CA TYR A 20 -6.06 7.63 -2.42
C TYR A 20 -6.15 7.91 -0.91
N MET A 21 -5.02 8.00 -0.22
CA MET A 21 -4.96 8.27 1.24
C MET A 21 -5.52 9.65 1.62
N ARG A 22 -5.50 10.62 0.70
CA ARG A 22 -6.08 11.96 0.91
C ARG A 22 -7.55 12.05 0.49
N GLY A 23 -8.17 10.95 0.09
CA GLY A 23 -9.57 10.92 -0.37
C GLY A 23 -9.79 11.54 -1.75
N ASN A 24 -8.74 11.83 -2.51
CA ASN A 24 -8.86 12.33 -3.87
C ASN A 24 -9.02 11.15 -4.85
N VAL A 25 -10.20 10.52 -4.81
CA VAL A 25 -10.51 9.31 -5.58
C VAL A 25 -10.39 9.55 -7.09
N ARG A 26 -10.78 10.73 -7.59
CA ARG A 26 -10.71 11.04 -9.02
C ARG A 26 -9.27 11.01 -9.54
N ALA A 27 -8.32 11.57 -8.80
CA ALA A 27 -6.92 11.56 -9.19
C ALA A 27 -6.31 10.15 -9.11
N ALA A 28 -6.65 9.37 -8.08
CA ALA A 28 -6.22 7.98 -7.95
C ALA A 28 -6.72 7.12 -9.13
N VAL A 29 -8.01 7.26 -9.50
CA VAL A 29 -8.59 6.56 -10.66
C VAL A 29 -7.92 6.98 -11.97
N GLN A 30 -7.62 8.27 -12.16
CA GLN A 30 -6.92 8.72 -13.36
C GLN A 30 -5.56 8.01 -13.50
N ILE A 31 -4.81 7.89 -12.40
CA ILE A 31 -3.51 7.19 -12.39
C ILE A 31 -3.67 5.70 -12.73
N GLU A 32 -4.72 5.04 -12.28
CA GLU A 32 -5.00 3.64 -12.66
C GLU A 32 -5.27 3.50 -14.16
N LEU A 33 -6.01 4.45 -14.76
CA LEU A 33 -6.38 4.43 -16.17
C LEU A 33 -5.22 4.79 -17.11
N ASP A 34 -4.24 5.56 -16.63
CA ASP A 34 -3.11 6.06 -17.43
C ASP A 34 -2.05 4.98 -17.77
N GLY A 35 -2.25 3.72 -17.36
CA GLY A 35 -1.34 2.65 -17.73
C GLY A 35 -1.77 1.26 -17.27
N PRO A 36 -0.85 0.28 -17.31
CA PRO A 36 -1.13 -1.05 -16.80
C PRO A 36 -1.55 -1.04 -15.32
N PRO A 37 -2.32 -2.04 -14.87
CA PRO A 37 -2.70 -2.17 -13.46
C PRO A 37 -1.49 -2.17 -12.54
N LEU A 38 -1.56 -1.40 -11.46
CA LEU A 38 -0.50 -1.36 -10.45
C LEU A 38 -0.43 -2.69 -9.72
N ARG A 39 0.76 -3.27 -9.62
CA ARG A 39 0.94 -4.52 -8.87
C ARG A 39 0.83 -4.27 -7.37
N PRO A 40 0.25 -5.19 -6.59
CA PRO A 40 0.15 -5.07 -5.14
C PRO A 40 1.50 -4.81 -4.46
N SER A 41 2.58 -5.41 -4.98
CA SER A 41 3.94 -5.20 -4.46
C SER A 41 4.44 -3.77 -4.64
N ALA A 42 4.11 -3.11 -5.75
CA ALA A 42 4.48 -1.72 -6.01
C ALA A 42 3.73 -0.77 -5.06
N VAL A 43 2.44 -1.02 -4.85
CA VAL A 43 1.61 -0.28 -3.88
C VAL A 43 2.14 -0.46 -2.45
N MET A 44 2.46 -1.68 -2.04
CA MET A 44 3.04 -1.92 -0.72
C MET A 44 4.39 -1.23 -0.53
N SER A 45 5.24 -1.23 -1.56
CA SER A 45 6.54 -0.54 -1.51
C SER A 45 6.34 0.98 -1.36
N ALA A 46 5.40 1.57 -2.09
CA ALA A 46 5.04 2.98 -1.98
C ALA A 46 4.50 3.33 -0.58
N VAL A 47 3.62 2.50 -0.01
CA VAL A 47 3.13 2.69 1.37
C VAL A 47 4.27 2.64 2.38
N ILE A 48 5.18 1.66 2.25
CA ILE A 48 6.35 1.54 3.13
C ILE A 48 7.24 2.78 3.02
N GLY A 49 7.51 3.27 1.80
CA GLY A 49 8.28 4.48 1.56
C GLY A 49 7.66 5.71 2.23
N LEU A 50 6.36 5.94 2.01
CA LEU A 50 5.64 7.06 2.61
C LEU A 50 5.60 7.02 4.15
N LEU A 51 5.53 5.83 4.74
CA LEU A 51 5.62 5.65 6.19
C LEU A 51 7.05 5.92 6.69
N ALA A 52 8.06 5.42 5.98
CA ALA A 52 9.46 5.63 6.33
C ALA A 52 9.83 7.13 6.31
N ASP A 53 9.32 7.90 5.35
CA ASP A 53 9.49 9.35 5.27
C ASP A 53 8.90 10.09 6.49
N GLN A 54 7.92 9.48 7.17
CA GLN A 54 7.32 9.99 8.40
C GLN A 54 7.99 9.43 9.67
N GLY A 55 9.07 8.65 9.53
CA GLY A 55 9.72 7.96 10.64
C GLY A 55 8.90 6.79 11.21
N LEU A 56 7.90 6.32 10.47
CA LEU A 56 7.05 5.19 10.86
C LEU A 56 7.58 3.90 10.24
N VAL A 57 7.55 2.82 11.03
CA VAL A 57 8.02 1.49 10.60
C VAL A 57 6.90 0.48 10.79
N LEU A 58 6.66 -0.34 9.77
CA LEU A 58 5.73 -1.46 9.87
C LEU A 58 6.35 -2.54 10.77
N THR A 59 5.69 -2.85 11.88
CA THR A 59 6.03 -3.95 12.77
C THR A 59 4.97 -5.04 12.69
N SER A 60 5.37 -6.30 12.92
CA SER A 60 4.42 -7.40 13.02
C SER A 60 3.53 -7.21 14.24
N SER A 61 2.22 -7.08 14.03
CA SER A 61 1.28 -7.09 15.16
C SER A 61 1.23 -8.50 15.74
N PRO A 62 1.38 -8.68 17.08
CA PRO A 62 1.22 -9.99 17.68
C PRO A 62 -0.22 -10.46 17.47
N THR A 63 -0.40 -11.56 16.75
CA THR A 63 -1.72 -12.18 16.54
C THR A 63 -2.31 -12.50 17.91
N GLN A 64 -3.38 -11.79 18.30
CA GLN A 64 -4.05 -12.04 19.57
C GLN A 64 -4.75 -13.40 19.50
N PRO A 65 -4.44 -14.38 20.37
CA PRO A 65 -5.17 -15.64 20.37
C PRO A 65 -6.63 -15.37 20.76
N ASN A 66 -7.55 -15.70 19.87
CA ASN A 66 -8.98 -15.56 20.07
C ASN A 66 -9.38 -16.32 21.35
N LYS A 67 -9.79 -15.62 22.42
CA LYS A 67 -10.34 -16.25 23.63
C LYS A 67 -11.71 -16.84 23.26
N ALA A 68 -11.71 -18.09 22.82
CA ALA A 68 -12.93 -18.88 22.69
C ALA A 68 -13.68 -18.85 24.03
N GLY A 69 -14.90 -18.31 24.00
CA GLY A 69 -15.73 -18.08 25.17
C GLY A 69 -15.93 -19.34 26.01
N LYS A 70 -15.50 -19.28 27.27
CA LYS A 70 -15.83 -20.24 28.32
C LYS A 70 -17.32 -20.08 28.66
N LYS A 71 -18.17 -20.97 28.14
CA LYS A 71 -19.54 -21.13 28.68
C LYS A 71 -19.42 -21.86 30.01
N GLY A 72 -19.77 -21.16 31.09
CA GLY A 72 -20.12 -21.77 32.37
C GLY A 72 -21.56 -22.27 32.37
#